data_AF-W2GAP3-F1
#
_entry.id   AF-W2GAP3-F1
#
_cell.length_a   1.000
_cell.length_b   1.000
_cell.length_c   1.000
_cell.angle_alpha   90.00
_cell.angle_beta   90.00
_cell.angle_gamma   90.00
#
_symmetry.space_group_name_H-M   'P 1'
#
loop_
_entity.id
_entity.type
_entity.pdbx_description
1 polymer ?
#
loop_
_entity_poly.entity_id
_entity_poly.type
_entity_poly.pdbx_seq_one_letter_code
_entity_poly.pdbx_strand_id
1 'polypeptide(L)'
;MKADNAKPSRGHGVQDVRRKIDNTKTTATKVELMFERYMETLPAPRPNGEKIDQMHRKVRPFVPEQFHDDPLYAAPTPAEAAQRARLKRRADMAAEAKHIQEERVDAPSFVDQLQKLWKPLKKRGAQRLNEKKPCF
;
A
#
# COMPACT_ATOMS: atom_id res chain seq x y z
N MET A 1 33.00 26.62 -27.44
CA MET A 1 32.11 25.57 -27.98
C MET A 1 31.58 24.80 -26.78
N LYS A 2 30.31 25.01 -26.39
CA LYS A 2 29.70 24.32 -25.24
C LYS A 2 29.01 23.06 -25.78
N ALA A 3 29.31 21.92 -25.17
CA ALA A 3 28.70 20.65 -25.49
C ALA A 3 27.23 20.65 -25.03
N ASP A 4 26.31 20.40 -25.97
CA ASP A 4 24.90 20.19 -25.67
C ASP A 4 24.74 18.84 -24.98
N ASN A 5 24.37 18.90 -23.70
CA ASN A 5 24.13 17.72 -22.89
C ASN A 5 22.75 17.15 -23.26
N ALA A 6 22.74 16.13 -24.12
CA ALA A 6 21.53 15.47 -24.58
C ALA A 6 20.77 14.86 -23.39
N LYS A 7 19.56 15.36 -23.16
CA LYS A 7 18.59 14.87 -22.18
C LYS A 7 18.37 13.36 -22.42
N PRO A 8 18.43 12.49 -21.39
CA PRO A 8 18.14 11.07 -21.60
C PRO A 8 16.68 10.93 -22.06
N SER A 9 16.48 10.38 -23.26
CA SER A 9 15.15 10.02 -23.75
C SER A 9 14.51 9.11 -22.72
N ARG A 10 13.37 9.53 -22.16
CA ARG A 10 12.51 8.68 -21.33
C ARG A 10 12.39 7.33 -22.02
N GLY A 11 12.82 6.26 -21.34
CA GLY A 11 12.99 4.95 -21.94
C GLY A 11 11.76 4.54 -22.72
N HIS A 12 11.87 4.54 -24.04
CA HIS A 12 10.95 3.80 -24.89
C HIS A 12 11.11 2.35 -24.44
N GLY A 13 10.10 1.80 -23.77
CA GLY A 13 10.11 0.39 -23.43
C GLY A 13 10.29 -0.37 -24.73
N VAL A 14 11.48 -0.95 -24.94
CA VAL A 14 11.76 -1.78 -26.11
C VAL A 14 10.93 -3.04 -25.93
N GLN A 15 9.70 -3.01 -26.44
CA GLN A 15 8.81 -4.16 -26.41
C GLN A 15 9.19 -5.09 -27.56
N ASP A 16 9.42 -6.36 -27.23
CA ASP A 16 9.68 -7.37 -28.26
C ASP A 16 8.36 -7.71 -28.97
N VAL A 17 8.24 -7.27 -30.23
CA VAL A 17 7.04 -7.46 -31.06
C VAL A 17 7.07 -8.82 -31.79
N ARG A 18 7.87 -9.77 -31.31
CA ARG A 18 7.87 -11.15 -31.79
C ARG A 18 6.62 -11.90 -31.33
N ARG A 19 6.07 -12.72 -32.23
CA ARG A 19 4.95 -13.61 -31.90
C ARG A 19 5.41 -14.68 -30.91
N LYS A 20 4.69 -14.89 -29.81
CA LYS A 20 5.06 -15.89 -28.78
C LYS A 20 5.10 -17.33 -29.28
N ILE A 21 4.37 -17.65 -30.35
CA ILE A 21 4.21 -19.01 -30.87
C ILE A 21 5.46 -19.41 -31.67
N ASP A 22 5.88 -18.56 -32.61
CA ASP A 22 6.96 -18.89 -33.57
C ASP A 22 8.23 -18.04 -33.38
N ASN A 23 8.24 -17.10 -32.42
CA ASN A 23 9.29 -16.09 -32.21
C ASN A 23 9.61 -15.23 -33.46
N THR A 24 8.75 -15.24 -34.46
CA THR A 24 8.91 -14.43 -35.69
C THR A 24 8.58 -12.97 -35.42
N LYS A 25 9.42 -12.06 -35.92
CA LYS A 25 9.19 -10.61 -35.83
C LYS A 25 7.93 -10.22 -36.60
N THR A 26 7.09 -9.40 -35.99
CA THR A 26 5.93 -8.82 -36.70
C THR A 26 6.42 -7.79 -37.71
N THR A 27 5.86 -7.81 -38.92
CA THR A 27 6.18 -6.82 -39.97
C THR A 27 5.68 -5.44 -39.57
N ALA A 28 6.40 -4.39 -39.96
CA ALA A 28 6.02 -3.00 -39.64
C ALA A 28 4.59 -2.67 -40.12
N THR A 29 4.24 -3.08 -41.34
CA THR A 29 2.89 -2.93 -41.92
C THR A 29 1.81 -3.57 -41.05
N LYS A 30 2.08 -4.73 -40.45
CA LYS A 30 1.12 -5.39 -39.56
C LYS A 30 0.99 -4.66 -38.23
N VAL A 31 2.07 -4.07 -37.72
CA VAL A 31 2.03 -3.25 -36.51
C VAL A 31 1.20 -1.99 -36.76
N GLU A 32 1.43 -1.28 -37.85
CA GLU A 32 0.65 -0.10 -38.25
C GLU A 32 -0.85 -0.44 -38.38
N LEU A 33 -1.17 -1.50 -39.12
CA LEU A 33 -2.56 -1.94 -39.29
C LEU A 33 -3.22 -2.36 -37.96
N MET A 34 -2.42 -2.86 -37.00
CA MET A 34 -2.92 -3.17 -35.67
C MET A 34 -3.27 -1.92 -34.88
N PHE A 35 -2.43 -0.89 -34.96
CA PHE A 35 -2.68 0.40 -34.34
C PHE A 35 -3.88 1.10 -34.96
N GLU A 36 -4.02 1.10 -36.29
CA GLU A 36 -5.13 1.81 -36.96
C GLU A 36 -6.49 1.11 -36.80
N ARG A 37 -6.51 -0.22 -36.88
CA ARG A 37 -7.78 -0.98 -36.95
C ARG A 37 -8.27 -1.46 -35.59
N TYR A 38 -7.36 -1.71 -34.65
CA TYR A 38 -7.70 -2.34 -33.37
C TYR A 38 -7.34 -1.47 -32.15
N MET A 39 -6.86 -0.23 -32.33
CA MET A 39 -6.85 0.70 -31.21
C MET A 39 -8.26 1.19 -30.92
N GLU A 40 -8.78 0.75 -29.79
CA GLU A 40 -9.96 1.33 -29.18
C GLU A 40 -9.52 2.44 -28.21
N THR A 41 -10.14 3.62 -28.34
CA THR A 41 -9.95 4.71 -27.38
C THR A 41 -10.60 4.29 -26.06
N LEU A 42 -9.77 4.07 -25.04
CA LEU A 42 -10.28 3.78 -23.70
C LEU A 42 -10.93 5.03 -23.10
N PRO A 43 -12.02 4.87 -22.31
CA PRO A 43 -12.57 5.99 -21.57
C PRO A 43 -11.50 6.54 -20.61
N ALA A 44 -11.52 7.85 -20.40
CA ALA A 44 -10.64 8.49 -19.43
C ALA A 44 -10.79 7.79 -18.08
N PRO A 45 -9.68 7.49 -17.38
CA PRO A 45 -9.75 6.83 -16.09
C PRO A 45 -10.57 7.70 -15.12
N ARG A 46 -11.38 7.05 -14.29
CA ARG A 46 -12.10 7.76 -13.23
C ARG A 46 -11.09 8.51 -12.36
N PRO A 47 -11.31 9.81 -12.09
CA PRO A 47 -10.38 10.58 -11.29
C PRO A 47 -10.34 10.02 -9.86
N ASN A 48 -9.13 9.86 -9.32
CA ASN A 48 -8.94 9.35 -7.97
C ASN A 48 -9.31 10.43 -6.95
N GLY A 49 -10.31 10.19 -6.10
CA GLY A 49 -10.77 11.15 -5.08
C GLY A 49 -9.67 11.59 -4.10
N GLU A 50 -8.71 10.73 -3.77
CA GLU A 50 -7.55 11.14 -2.96
C GLU A 50 -6.70 12.17 -3.68
N LYS A 51 -6.55 12.03 -4.99
CA LYS A 51 -5.78 12.95 -5.82
C LYS A 51 -6.51 14.27 -5.97
N ILE A 52 -7.83 14.27 -6.20
CA ILE A 52 -8.66 15.49 -6.27
C ILE A 52 -8.49 16.31 -5.00
N ASP A 53 -8.63 15.69 -3.84
CA ASP A 53 -8.47 16.39 -2.57
C ASP A 53 -7.03 16.89 -2.35
N GLN A 54 -6.03 16.10 -2.72
CA GLN A 54 -4.63 16.52 -2.67
C GLN A 54 -4.39 17.76 -3.54
N MET A 55 -4.92 17.76 -4.77
CA MET A 55 -4.80 18.89 -5.69
C MET A 55 -5.46 20.14 -5.09
N HIS A 56 -6.68 20.04 -4.58
CA HIS A 56 -7.39 21.16 -3.97
C HIS A 56 -6.71 21.70 -2.70
N ARG A 57 -6.23 20.83 -1.79
CA ARG A 57 -5.72 21.27 -0.48
C ARG A 57 -4.24 21.62 -0.47
N LYS A 58 -3.42 20.83 -1.15
CA LYS A 58 -1.96 20.96 -1.09
C LYS A 58 -1.38 21.72 -2.27
N VAL A 59 -1.98 21.58 -3.45
CA VAL A 59 -1.41 22.15 -4.68
C VAL A 59 -2.02 23.52 -4.98
N ARG A 60 -3.36 23.65 -4.93
CA ARG A 60 -4.08 24.90 -5.23
C ARG A 60 -3.50 26.15 -4.57
N PRO A 61 -3.04 26.17 -3.30
CA PRO A 61 -2.48 27.38 -2.69
C PRO A 61 -1.20 27.92 -3.37
N PHE A 62 -0.48 27.06 -4.10
CA PHE A 62 0.73 27.43 -4.84
C PHE A 62 0.48 27.62 -6.34
N VAL A 63 -0.77 27.53 -6.76
CA VAL A 63 -1.18 27.72 -8.15
C VAL A 63 -1.46 29.20 -8.37
N PRO A 64 -0.96 29.82 -9.44
CA PRO A 64 -1.30 31.20 -9.78
C PRO A 64 -2.80 31.39 -9.93
N GLU A 65 -3.31 32.57 -9.59
CA GLU A 65 -4.74 32.87 -9.51
C GLU A 65 -5.48 32.58 -10.83
N GLN A 66 -4.80 32.75 -11.97
CA GLN A 66 -5.35 32.52 -13.30
C GLN A 66 -5.79 31.07 -13.55
N PHE A 67 -5.31 30.12 -12.73
CA PHE A 67 -5.60 28.70 -12.86
C PHE A 67 -6.43 28.14 -11.70
N HIS A 68 -6.91 28.98 -10.79
CA HIS A 68 -7.73 28.52 -9.66
C HIS A 68 -9.09 27.95 -10.08
N ASP A 69 -9.61 28.37 -11.23
CA ASP A 69 -10.88 27.92 -11.79
C ASP A 69 -10.76 26.65 -12.65
N ASP A 70 -9.54 26.13 -12.84
CA ASP A 70 -9.33 24.88 -13.55
C ASP A 70 -10.02 23.72 -12.79
N PRO A 71 -10.81 22.87 -13.47
CA PRO A 71 -11.42 21.67 -12.89
C PRO A 71 -10.43 20.76 -12.13
N LEU A 72 -9.14 20.79 -12.48
CA LEU A 72 -8.08 20.06 -11.81
C LEU A 72 -7.91 20.45 -10.32
N TYR A 73 -8.18 21.71 -9.98
CA TYR A 73 -8.08 22.24 -8.62
C TYR A 73 -9.45 22.47 -7.97
N ALA A 74 -10.52 21.98 -8.59
CA ALA A 74 -11.86 22.10 -8.05
C ALA A 74 -11.97 21.43 -6.67
N ALA A 75 -12.86 21.97 -5.85
CA ALA A 75 -13.16 21.37 -4.56
C ALA A 75 -13.73 19.95 -4.75
N PRO A 76 -13.35 18.99 -3.90
CA PRO A 76 -13.90 17.65 -3.96
C PRO A 76 -15.42 17.68 -3.75
N THR A 77 -16.13 16.81 -4.45
CA THR A 77 -17.59 16.70 -4.34
C THR A 77 -17.99 16.24 -2.94
N PRO A 78 -19.24 16.51 -2.47
CA PRO A 78 -19.68 16.09 -1.15
C PRO A 78 -19.59 14.57 -0.94
N ALA A 79 -19.83 13.79 -2.00
CA ALA A 79 -19.69 12.33 -1.97
C ALA A 79 -18.24 11.89 -1.74
N GLU A 80 -17.27 12.50 -2.43
CA GLU A 80 -15.84 12.22 -2.27
C GLU A 80 -15.32 12.65 -0.89
N ALA A 81 -15.77 13.80 -0.40
CA ALA A 81 -15.44 14.28 0.94
C ALA A 81 -15.96 13.31 2.03
N ALA A 82 -17.19 12.81 1.89
CA ALA A 82 -17.76 11.83 2.80
C ALA A 82 -17.01 10.50 2.76
N GLN A 83 -16.65 10.02 1.56
CA GLN A 83 -15.87 8.79 1.40
C GLN A 83 -14.50 8.90 2.07
N ARG A 84 -13.83 10.04 1.93
CA ARG A 84 -12.58 10.29 2.62
C ARG A 84 -12.75 10.33 4.14
N ALA A 85 -13.79 10.98 4.65
CA ALA A 85 -14.04 11.02 6.09
C ALA A 85 -14.19 9.60 6.67
N ARG A 86 -14.85 8.70 5.92
CA ARG A 86 -14.93 7.27 6.28
C ARG A 86 -13.58 6.57 6.26
N LEU A 87 -12.78 6.78 5.22
CA LEU A 87 -11.44 6.18 5.11
C LEU A 87 -10.51 6.68 6.23
N LYS A 88 -10.53 7.98 6.53
CA LYS A 88 -9.77 8.57 7.62
C LYS A 88 -10.17 7.95 8.96
N ARG A 89 -11.48 7.90 9.26
CA ARG A 89 -11.99 7.26 10.47
C ARG A 89 -11.55 5.79 10.59
N ARG A 90 -11.53 5.05 9.48
CA ARG A 90 -11.05 3.66 9.45
C ARG A 90 -9.55 3.58 9.73
N ALA A 91 -8.75 4.49 9.16
CA ALA A 91 -7.31 4.55 9.40
C ALA A 91 -6.99 4.90 10.85
N ASP A 92 -7.71 5.87 11.42
CA ASP A 92 -7.56 6.28 12.82
C ASP A 92 -7.88 5.11 13.77
N MET A 93 -9.01 4.42 13.56
CA MET A 93 -9.35 3.22 14.32
C MET A 93 -8.31 2.09 14.15
N ALA A 94 -7.75 1.91 12.95
CA ALA A 94 -6.72 0.91 12.72
C ALA A 94 -5.40 1.27 13.43
N ALA A 95 -5.05 2.56 13.49
CA ALA A 95 -3.88 3.04 14.22
C ALA A 95 -4.05 2.85 15.74
N GLU A 96 -5.23 3.17 16.27
CA GLU A 96 -5.57 2.92 17.68
C GLU A 96 -5.52 1.42 18.02
N ALA A 97 -6.09 0.57 17.17
CA ALA A 97 -6.04 -0.88 17.37
C ALA A 97 -4.61 -1.43 17.36
N LYS A 98 -3.73 -0.89 16.49
CA LYS A 98 -2.30 -1.23 16.48
C LYS A 98 -1.61 -0.81 17.77
N HIS A 99 -1.85 0.42 18.24
CA HIS A 99 -1.30 0.90 19.51
C HIS A 99 -1.69 -0.01 20.68
N ILE A 100 -2.97 -0.37 20.80
CA ILE A 100 -3.45 -1.30 21.82
C ILE A 100 -2.78 -2.68 21.68
N GLN A 101 -2.54 -3.13 20.46
CA GLN A 101 -1.88 -4.41 20.21
C GLN A 101 -0.39 -4.38 20.60
N GLU A 102 0.32 -3.30 20.30
CA GLU A 102 1.72 -3.09 20.71
C GLU A 102 1.83 -3.08 22.24
N GLU A 103 0.98 -2.33 22.95
CA GLU A 103 0.91 -2.36 24.41
C GLU A 103 0.64 -3.77 24.98
N ARG A 104 -0.15 -4.58 24.29
CA ARG A 104 -0.43 -5.97 24.70
C ARG A 104 0.75 -6.92 24.50
N VAL A 105 1.63 -6.65 23.54
CA VAL A 105 2.82 -7.50 23.30
C VAL A 105 3.85 -7.32 24.41
N ASP A 106 3.95 -6.12 24.98
CA ASP A 106 4.85 -5.84 26.12
C ASP A 106 4.33 -6.36 27.46
N ALA A 107 3.04 -6.72 27.54
CA ALA A 107 2.46 -7.37 28.71
C ALA A 107 2.76 -8.88 28.69
N PRO A 108 3.22 -9.48 29.82
CA PRO A 108 3.49 -10.92 29.85
C PRO A 108 2.19 -11.69 29.58
N SER A 109 2.23 -12.59 28.58
CA SER A 109 1.09 -13.41 28.18
C SER A 109 0.48 -14.10 29.39
N PHE A 110 -0.85 -14.15 29.47
CA PHE A 110 -1.57 -14.86 30.54
C PHE A 110 -1.06 -16.30 30.72
N VAL A 111 -0.68 -16.95 29.61
CA VAL A 111 -0.07 -18.29 29.61
C VAL A 111 1.30 -18.28 30.29
N ASP A 112 2.14 -17.28 30.02
CA ASP A 112 3.45 -17.12 30.66
C ASP A 112 3.32 -16.80 32.15
N GLN A 113 2.33 -15.98 32.53
CA GLN A 113 2.00 -15.70 33.92
C GLN A 113 1.57 -16.98 34.66
N LEU A 114 0.68 -17.78 34.06
CA LEU A 114 0.26 -19.07 34.62
C LEU A 114 1.44 -20.06 34.73
N GLN A 115 2.27 -20.18 33.70
CA GLN A 115 3.45 -21.03 33.75
C GLN A 115 4.41 -20.59 34.86
N LYS A 116 4.65 -19.29 35.00
CA LYS A 116 5.48 -18.73 36.07
C LYS A 116 4.93 -19.09 37.46
N LEU A 117 3.61 -19.04 37.63
CA LEU A 117 2.94 -19.38 38.88
C LEU A 117 3.00 -20.89 39.21
N TRP A 118 2.89 -21.76 38.20
CA TRP A 118 2.84 -23.22 38.39
C TRP A 118 4.23 -23.89 38.49
N LYS A 119 5.28 -23.28 37.91
CA LYS A 119 6.69 -23.73 38.03
C LYS A 119 7.13 -24.02 39.48
N PRO A 120 6.94 -23.14 40.47
CA PRO A 120 7.33 -23.42 41.86
C PRO A 120 6.43 -24.47 42.53
N LEU A 121 5.18 -24.62 42.11
CA LEU A 121 4.28 -25.65 42.64
C LEU A 121 4.73 -27.05 42.18
N LYS A 122 5.11 -27.18 40.91
CA LYS A 122 5.65 -28.43 40.33
C LYS A 122 6.98 -28.82 40.96
N LYS A 123 7.87 -27.84 41.22
CA LYS A 123 9.15 -28.05 41.93
C LYS A 123 8.93 -28.54 43.37
N ARG A 124 7.99 -27.96 44.11
CA ARG A 124 7.63 -28.37 45.48
C ARG A 124 6.94 -29.74 45.55
N GLY A 125 6.23 -30.15 44.50
CA GLY A 125 5.68 -31.50 44.37
C GLY A 125 6.76 -32.56 44.16
N ALA A 126 7.74 -32.28 43.29
CA ALA A 126 8.85 -33.18 43.02
C ALA A 126 9.79 -33.38 44.22
N GLN A 127 10.04 -32.33 45.02
CA GLN A 127 10.84 -32.41 46.24
C GLN A 127 10.17 -33.29 47.31
N ARG A 128 8.86 -33.11 47.54
CA ARG A 128 8.09 -33.92 48.50
C ARG A 128 7.96 -35.39 48.12
N LEU A 129 8.02 -35.72 46.83
CA LEU A 129 8.04 -37.11 46.34
C LEU A 129 9.42 -37.78 46.52
N ASN A 130 10.51 -37.01 46.44
CA ASN A 130 11.86 -37.52 46.70
C ASN A 130 12.14 -37.70 48.19
N GLU A 131 11.55 -36.88 49.07
CA GLU A 131 11.63 -37.04 50.53
C GLU A 131 10.77 -38.19 51.08
N LYS A 132 9.74 -38.62 50.34
CA LYS A 132 8.83 -39.71 50.72
C LYS A 132 9.22 -41.07 50.17
N LYS A 133 10.41 -41.24 49.59
CA LYS A 133 10.93 -42.59 49.30
C LYS A 133 11.38 -43.19 50.63
N PRO A 134 10.69 -44.21 51.19
CA PRO A 134 11.22 -44.91 52.34
C PRO A 134 12.52 -45.61 51.91
N CYS A 135 13.59 -45.42 52.67
CA CYS A 135 14.67 -46.39 52.69
C CYS A 135 14.12 -47.61 53.43
N PHE A 136 13.71 -48.64 52.70
CA PHE A 136 13.72 -50.05 53.12
C PHE A 136 13.54 -50.94 51.90
#